data_AF-A0A822ZN30-F1
#
_entry.id   AF-A0A822ZN30-F1
#
_cell.length_a   1.000
_cell.length_b   1.000
_cell.length_c   1.000
_cell.angle_alpha   90.00
_cell.angle_beta   90.00
_cell.angle_gamma   90.00
#
_symmetry.space_group_name_H-M   'P 1'
#
loop_
_entity.id
_entity.type
_entity.pdbx_description
1 polymer ?
#
loop_
_entity_poly.entity_id
_entity_poly.type
_entity_poly.pdbx_seq_one_letter_code
_entity_poly.pdbx_strand_id
1 'polypeptide(L)'
;MGDSPSMVTVKDHFVVYTADDERRFVIPLAYLNNPIFIELLRMSEEEFGLRSDGPITLPCDSVFTEYIISMMQRRPSRDLEKALVMALSTCPCSLSSSLHQEPSNINRSILVNGF
;
A
#
# COMPACT_ATOMS: atom_id res chain seq x y z
N MET A 1 31.20 -1.94 -32.96
CA MET A 1 31.28 -2.13 -31.49
C MET A 1 29.96 -1.67 -30.91
N GLY A 2 29.35 -2.49 -30.06
CA GLY A 2 27.95 -2.40 -29.67
C GLY A 2 27.56 -1.11 -28.95
N ASP A 3 26.36 -0.63 -29.26
CA ASP A 3 25.60 0.25 -28.39
C ASP A 3 25.39 -0.49 -27.06
N SER A 4 26.19 -0.13 -26.06
CA SER A 4 25.93 -0.49 -24.67
C SER A 4 24.51 -0.03 -24.36
N PRO A 5 23.63 -0.89 -23.81
CA PRO A 5 22.29 -0.46 -23.47
C PRO A 5 22.46 0.67 -22.47
N SER A 6 22.04 1.88 -22.89
CA SER A 6 21.93 3.01 -21.98
C SER A 6 21.10 2.51 -20.82
N MET A 7 21.77 2.29 -19.68
CA MET A 7 21.13 2.01 -18.42
C MET A 7 20.38 3.29 -18.08
N VAL A 8 19.18 3.45 -18.66
CA VAL A 8 18.28 4.55 -18.39
C VAL A 8 18.25 4.66 -16.88
N THR A 9 18.75 5.79 -16.41
CA THR A 9 19.40 5.93 -15.13
C THR A 9 18.49 5.45 -14.00
N VAL A 10 18.89 4.37 -13.32
CA VAL A 10 18.31 3.94 -12.03
C VAL A 10 18.30 5.09 -11.01
N LYS A 11 19.07 6.15 -11.28
CA LYS A 11 19.11 7.43 -10.57
C LYS A 11 17.76 8.17 -10.49
N ASP A 12 16.79 7.86 -11.35
CA ASP A 12 15.49 8.54 -11.37
C ASP A 12 14.32 7.65 -10.91
N HIS A 13 14.62 6.47 -10.36
CA HIS A 13 13.60 5.53 -9.89
C HIS A 13 13.91 5.02 -8.48
N PHE A 14 12.88 4.66 -7.74
CA PHE A 14 12.98 3.90 -6.49
C PHE A 14 12.31 2.54 -6.64
N VAL A 15 12.64 1.63 -5.73
CA VAL A 15 12.14 0.26 -5.73
C VAL A 15 11.28 0.05 -4.50
N VAL A 16 10.10 -0.53 -4.70
CA VAL A 16 9.24 -1.00 -3.61
C VAL A 16 8.90 -2.48 -3.80
N TYR A 17 8.57 -3.13 -2.70
CA TYR A 17 8.09 -4.50 -2.62
C TYR A 17 6.70 -4.50 -2.00
N THR A 18 5.89 -5.52 -2.26
CA THR A 18 4.57 -5.68 -1.63
C THR A 18 4.60 -6.76 -0.56
N ALA A 19 3.76 -6.62 0.46
CA ALA A 19 3.77 -7.50 1.63
C ALA A 19 3.20 -8.92 1.35
N ASP A 20 2.45 -9.09 0.26
CA ASP A 20 1.76 -10.33 -0.10
C ASP A 20 2.64 -11.35 -0.82
N ASP A 21 3.38 -10.91 -1.84
CA ASP A 21 4.15 -11.78 -2.74
C ASP A 21 5.59 -11.30 -2.96
N GLU A 22 6.04 -10.30 -2.20
CA GLU A 22 7.33 -9.62 -2.37
C GLU A 22 7.57 -9.16 -3.81
N ARG A 23 6.50 -8.82 -4.56
CA ARG A 23 6.64 -8.39 -5.94
C ARG A 23 7.31 -7.02 -6.01
N ARG A 24 8.32 -6.96 -6.86
CA ARG A 24 9.16 -5.78 -7.05
C ARG A 24 8.56 -4.82 -8.07
N PHE A 25 8.42 -3.55 -7.69
CA PHE A 25 8.02 -2.46 -8.58
C PHE A 25 9.13 -1.41 -8.67
N VAL A 26 9.37 -0.90 -9.88
CA VAL A 26 10.31 0.20 -10.16
C VAL A 26 9.49 1.44 -10.52
N ILE A 27 9.60 2.47 -9.69
CA ILE A 27 8.70 3.63 -9.73
C ILE A 27 9.53 4.90 -9.90
N PRO A 28 9.13 5.85 -10.77
CA PRO A 28 9.85 7.11 -10.92
C PRO A 28 9.93 7.90 -9.61
N LEU A 29 11.09 8.46 -9.26
CA LEU A 29 11.28 9.32 -8.08
C LEU A 29 10.34 10.52 -8.06
N ALA A 30 9.85 10.96 -9.22
CA ALA A 30 8.83 12.01 -9.34
C ALA A 30 7.55 11.69 -8.53
N TYR A 31 7.29 10.40 -8.25
CA TYR A 31 6.12 9.98 -7.47
C TYR A 31 6.33 10.12 -5.96
N LEU A 32 7.56 10.31 -5.46
CA LEU A 32 7.80 10.53 -4.03
C LEU A 32 7.14 11.80 -3.48
N ASN A 33 6.89 12.79 -4.35
CA ASN A 33 6.17 14.02 -3.98
C ASN A 33 4.64 13.90 -4.19
N ASN A 34 4.15 12.74 -4.63
CA ASN A 34 2.72 12.53 -4.81
C ASN A 34 2.05 12.17 -3.47
N PRO A 35 0.94 12.84 -3.08
CA PRO A 35 0.18 12.56 -1.87
C PRO A 35 -0.14 11.08 -1.62
N ILE A 36 -0.47 10.31 -2.67
CA ILE A 36 -0.79 8.88 -2.55
C ILE A 36 0.46 8.10 -2.10
N PHE A 37 1.61 8.36 -2.73
CA PHE A 37 2.87 7.69 -2.39
C PHE A 37 3.42 8.14 -1.05
N ILE A 38 3.28 9.42 -0.69
CA ILE A 38 3.62 9.90 0.65
C ILE A 38 2.83 9.12 1.70
N GLU A 39 1.53 8.93 1.48
CA GLU A 39 0.69 8.20 2.41
C GLU A 39 1.03 6.70 2.48
N LEU A 40 1.27 6.06 1.33
CA LEU A 40 1.74 4.67 1.28
C LEU A 40 3.06 4.48 2.03
N LEU A 41 4.00 5.42 1.86
CA LEU A 41 5.30 5.38 2.56
C LEU A 41 5.14 5.61 4.06
N ARG A 42 4.24 6.50 4.49
CA ARG A 42 3.88 6.68 5.91
C ARG A 42 3.33 5.38 6.50
N MET A 43 2.39 4.73 5.81
CA MET A 43 1.84 3.45 6.25
C MET A 43 2.92 2.35 6.31
N SER A 44 3.83 2.33 5.32
CA SER A 44 4.97 1.40 5.28
C SER A 44 5.90 1.60 6.48
N GLU A 45 6.19 2.85 6.83
CA GLU A 45 6.96 3.20 8.02
C GLU A 45 6.26 2.76 9.31
N GLU A 46 4.94 2.94 9.41
CA GLU A 46 4.16 2.55 10.59
C GLU A 46 4.11 1.04 10.79
N GLU A 47 4.03 0.25 9.71
CA GLU A 47 3.92 -1.21 9.78
C GLU A 47 5.30 -1.92 9.88
N PHE A 48 6.27 -1.49 9.07
CA PHE A 48 7.56 -2.19 8.93
C PHE A 48 8.75 -1.44 9.56
N GLY A 49 8.56 -0.16 9.91
CA GLY A 49 9.61 0.72 10.42
C GLY A 49 10.50 1.34 9.34
N LEU A 50 11.15 2.47 9.67
CA LEU A 50 12.15 3.10 8.82
C LEU A 50 13.51 2.38 8.94
N ARG A 51 13.75 1.41 8.06
CA ARG A 51 15.09 0.89 7.85
C ARG A 51 15.77 1.67 6.74
N SER A 52 16.73 2.53 7.07
CA SER A 52 17.51 3.30 6.08
C SER A 52 18.30 2.42 5.11
N ASP A 53 18.52 1.15 5.45
CA ASP A 53 19.27 0.15 4.69
C ASP A 53 18.39 -0.98 4.12
N GLY A 54 17.08 -0.92 4.33
CA GLY A 54 16.13 -1.96 3.94
C GLY A 54 15.36 -1.63 2.66
N PRO A 55 14.77 -2.65 2.00
CA PRO A 55 13.80 -2.40 0.94
C PRO A 55 12.57 -1.66 1.51
N ILE A 56 11.97 -0.80 0.69
CA ILE A 56 10.67 -0.22 1.00
C ILE A 56 9.61 -1.29 0.71
N THR A 57 8.89 -1.74 1.74
CA THR A 57 7.77 -2.68 1.59
C THR A 57 6.46 -1.93 1.81
N LEU A 58 5.56 -1.97 0.84
CA LEU A 58 4.24 -1.37 0.93
C LEU A 58 3.26 -2.30 1.67
N PRO A 59 2.40 -1.78 2.55
CA PRO A 59 1.38 -2.53 3.28
C PRO A 59 0.15 -2.78 2.41
N CYS A 60 0.37 -3.11 1.14
CA CYS A 60 -0.66 -3.34 0.14
C CYS A 60 -0.25 -4.51 -0.75
N ASP A 61 -1.23 -5.17 -1.35
CA ASP A 61 -0.98 -6.23 -2.31
C ASP A 61 -0.42 -5.69 -3.65
N SER A 62 0.11 -6.63 -4.44
CA SER A 62 0.68 -6.32 -5.76
C SER A 62 -0.34 -5.75 -6.74
N VAL A 63 -1.60 -6.15 -6.66
CA VAL A 63 -2.68 -5.71 -7.57
C VAL A 63 -3.01 -4.24 -7.33
N PHE A 64 -3.13 -3.83 -6.07
CA PHE A 64 -3.38 -2.45 -5.69
C PHE A 64 -2.21 -1.54 -6.04
N THR A 65 -0.99 -2.00 -5.81
CA THR A 65 0.23 -1.26 -6.18
C THR A 65 0.30 -1.03 -7.70
N GLU A 66 0.01 -2.07 -8.49
CA GLU A 66 -0.05 -1.99 -9.96
C GLU A 66 -1.16 -1.03 -10.43
N TYR A 67 -2.33 -1.05 -9.78
CA TYR A 67 -3.41 -0.11 -10.04
C TYR A 67 -3.00 1.34 -9.78
N ILE A 68 -2.35 1.63 -8.65
CA ILE A 68 -1.89 2.98 -8.31
C ILE A 68 -0.89 3.47 -9.35
N ILE A 69 0.11 2.67 -9.70
CA ILE A 69 1.11 3.05 -10.71
C ILE A 69 0.43 3.35 -12.05
N SER A 70 -0.48 2.48 -12.49
CA SER A 70 -1.23 2.65 -13.74
C SER A 70 -2.11 3.89 -13.74
N MET A 71 -2.78 4.16 -12.62
CA MET A 71 -3.62 5.34 -12.43
C MET A 71 -2.80 6.63 -12.45
N MET A 72 -1.64 6.64 -11.78
CA MET A 72 -0.71 7.78 -11.75
C MET A 72 -0.13 8.11 -13.13
N GLN A 73 0.20 7.09 -13.94
CA GLN A 73 0.63 7.28 -15.33
C GLN A 73 -0.42 8.00 -16.18
N ARG A 74 -1.70 7.80 -15.87
CA ARG A 74 -2.84 8.41 -16.57
C ARG A 74 -3.22 9.79 -16.04
N ARG A 75 -2.51 10.32 -15.04
CA ARG A 75 -2.78 11.58 -14.34
C ARG A 75 -4.22 11.64 -13.80
N PRO A 76 -4.48 11.13 -12.58
CA PRO A 76 -5.83 11.12 -12.03
C PRO A 76 -6.39 12.55 -11.87
N SER A 77 -7.72 12.66 -11.79
CA SER A 77 -8.34 13.91 -11.36
C SER A 77 -7.94 14.20 -9.90
N ARG A 78 -7.87 15.49 -9.55
CA ARG A 78 -7.54 15.91 -8.17
C ARG A 78 -8.53 15.34 -7.15
N ASP A 79 -9.78 15.14 -7.55
CA ASP A 79 -10.81 14.56 -6.68
C ASP A 79 -10.59 13.07 -6.46
N LEU A 80 -10.17 12.32 -7.48
CA LEU A 80 -9.81 10.91 -7.34
C LEU A 80 -8.56 10.75 -6.47
N GLU A 81 -7.55 11.57 -6.69
CA GLU A 81 -6.32 11.58 -5.88
C GLU A 81 -6.65 11.83 -4.40
N LYS A 82 -7.46 12.86 -4.11
CA LYS A 82 -7.91 13.16 -2.74
C LYS A 82 -8.74 12.05 -2.12
N ALA A 83 -9.67 11.47 -2.88
CA ALA A 83 -10.50 10.38 -2.39
C ALA A 83 -9.66 9.15 -2.04
N LEU A 84 -8.66 8.83 -2.86
CA LEU A 84 -7.75 7.73 -2.57
C LEU A 84 -6.87 8.00 -1.35
N VAL A 85 -6.28 9.19 -1.25
CA VAL A 85 -5.50 9.57 -0.06
C VAL A 85 -6.37 9.49 1.19
N MET A 86 -7.60 10.01 1.13
CA MET A 86 -8.55 9.90 2.22
C MET A 86 -8.83 8.44 2.58
N ALA A 87 -9.01 7.54 1.60
CA ALA A 87 -9.23 6.13 1.87
C ALA A 87 -8.03 5.46 2.56
N LEU A 88 -6.80 5.81 2.16
CA LEU A 88 -5.57 5.34 2.79
C LEU A 88 -5.40 5.90 4.22
N SER A 89 -5.71 7.19 4.43
CA SER A 89 -5.57 7.85 5.73
C SER A 89 -6.68 7.53 6.74
N THR A 90 -7.89 7.21 6.28
CA THR A 90 -9.07 7.08 7.15
C THR A 90 -9.12 5.74 7.89
N CYS A 91 -8.19 4.81 7.63
CA CYS A 91 -8.18 3.51 8.32
C CYS A 91 -6.78 3.08 8.78
N PRO A 92 -6.36 3.48 9.99
CA PRO A 92 -5.29 2.78 10.73
C PRO A 92 -5.78 1.45 11.34
N CYS A 93 -7.10 1.22 11.39
CA CYS A 93 -7.72 0.03 11.96
C CYS A 93 -8.77 -0.52 10.99
N SER A 94 -8.41 -1.48 10.11
CA SER A 94 -9.33 -2.47 9.49
C SER A 94 -8.66 -3.48 8.54
N LEU A 95 -7.35 -3.39 8.22
CA LEU A 95 -6.68 -4.39 7.36
C LEU A 95 -6.54 -5.79 8.01
N SER A 96 -6.98 -5.98 9.25
CA SER A 96 -7.00 -7.29 9.94
C SER A 96 -8.40 -7.91 10.11
N SER A 97 -9.50 -7.30 9.63
CA SER A 97 -10.83 -7.85 9.96
C SER A 97 -11.89 -7.54 8.91
N SER A 98 -12.00 -8.38 7.88
CA SER A 98 -13.30 -8.83 7.30
C SER A 98 -13.08 -9.73 6.05
N LEU A 99 -12.49 -10.90 6.25
CA LEU A 99 -12.77 -12.10 5.43
C LEU A 99 -13.74 -13.05 6.15
N HIS A 100 -14.63 -12.51 7.00
CA HIS A 100 -15.72 -13.27 7.60
C HIS A 100 -17.02 -12.47 7.51
N GLN A 101 -17.79 -12.79 6.49
CA GLN A 101 -19.23 -12.63 6.54
C GLN A 101 -19.77 -13.73 7.46
N GLU A 102 -20.40 -13.35 8.58
CA GLU A 102 -21.53 -14.09 9.14
C GLU A 102 -22.37 -13.14 10.01
N PRO A 103 -23.67 -12.94 9.70
CA PRO A 103 -24.56 -12.19 10.55
C PRO A 103 -25.25 -13.15 11.53
N SER A 104 -24.86 -13.17 12.81
CA SER A 104 -25.62 -13.92 13.82
C SER A 104 -26.16 -13.03 14.93
N ASN A 105 -27.45 -12.76 14.77
CA ASN A 105 -28.46 -12.32 15.71
C ASN A 105 -28.19 -12.56 17.20
N ILE A 106 -28.61 -11.57 17.99
CA ILE A 106 -28.85 -11.60 19.44
C ILE A 106 -29.67 -12.85 19.80
N ASN A 107 -29.08 -13.76 20.58
CA ASN A 107 -29.84 -14.66 21.43
C ASN A 107 -29.16 -14.80 22.79
N ARG A 108 -29.75 -14.13 23.79
CA ARG A 108 -29.51 -14.35 25.21
C ARG A 108 -29.73 -15.82 25.53
N SER A 109 -28.71 -16.50 26.02
CA SER A 109 -28.88 -17.68 26.87
C SER A 109 -27.96 -17.56 28.08
N ILE A 110 -28.62 -17.43 29.23
CA ILE A 110 -28.06 -17.49 30.57
C ILE A 110 -27.48 -18.88 30.76
N LEU A 111 -26.21 -18.99 31.18
CA LEU A 111 -25.71 -20.19 31.85
C LEU A 111 -25.21 -19.80 33.24
N VAL A 112 -26.02 -20.24 34.20
CA VAL A 112 -25.78 -20.30 35.63
C VAL A 112 -24.68 -21.35 35.92
N ASN A 113 -23.92 -21.13 37.00
CA ASN A 113 -22.98 -22.01 37.74
C ASN A 113 -21.53 -21.49 37.66
N GLY A 114 -20.82 -21.18 38.75
CA GLY A 114 -20.95 -21.63 40.14
C GLY A 114 -19.68 -22.39 40.53
N PHE A 115 -18.72 -21.70 41.14
CA PHE A 115 -17.72 -22.16 42.12
C PHE A 115 -17.14 -20.93 42.83
#